data_AF-A0A085WKP6-F1
#
_entry.id   AF-A0A085WKP6-F1
#
_cell.length_a   1.000
_cell.length_b   1.000
_cell.length_c   1.000
_cell.angle_alpha   90.00
_cell.angle_beta   90.00
_cell.angle_gamma   90.00
#
_symmetry.space_group_name_H-M   'P 1'
#
loop_
_entity.id
_entity.type
_entity.pdbx_description
1 polymer ?
#
loop_
_entity_poly.entity_id
_entity_poly.type
_entity_poly.pdbx_seq_one_letter_code
_entity_poly.pdbx_strand_id
1 'polypeptide(L)'
;MPTSGEIIGFLAKTMEWSFEPVKPRTWRNFTAGKRVSMETRQAVFRELAGMFVTAAPTADPEVHEALLAEAEHLFSSNADWWDGLVRLVASIPAADSARLTPQVALRLATSELAQRFAAVLALVRQPCPSEELPDWLQENAMRDTLRALLKGAGVTREALATACKVEKQAVDKWLDAPLPPDRRIKSIVNVSLKQLPPEARREVSDDLLRLRLKAKLAERLAARIGWPELKELGRAFFRLTRSALAALEQVSFASDEERARQLVEWLRMGSDAPIAQKIQPRVAAAERDRYWAQVAQLSSEAWFKRLMLAQRLPTALSRLREIINSKQVRHYNPAHLELMERILMRAPLAPEAVVDFLSGSYPGSDPDDGPRDAYEFYVQRFDDILKEPDRVVAVRRLERIIDLLPLCIEVRPDTRLRGDFERLACRYHCLRVLRLLEQYQDTQRPGASILLPTARSAVEQALQELSLALSALNAEQSQNSREDVQRARATLVALQQALEQGDTQTAVRLAGTLSLDTQEPRSTP
;
A
#
# COMPACT_ATOMS: atom_id res chain seq x y z
N MET A 1 12.12 -1.47 -11.67
CA MET A 1 10.77 -2.06 -11.85
C MET A 1 10.56 -2.28 -13.35
N PRO A 2 9.79 -3.30 -13.77
CA PRO A 2 9.50 -3.53 -15.18
C PRO A 2 8.60 -2.40 -15.74
N THR A 3 8.79 -1.99 -16.99
CA THR A 3 7.86 -1.06 -17.66
C THR A 3 6.55 -1.75 -18.05
N SER A 4 5.51 -0.98 -18.33
CA SER A 4 4.23 -1.51 -18.86
C SER A 4 4.46 -2.35 -20.11
N GLY A 5 5.32 -1.89 -21.01
CA GLY A 5 5.70 -2.60 -22.22
C GLY A 5 6.40 -3.92 -21.94
N GLU A 6 7.25 -3.99 -20.91
CA GLU A 6 7.83 -5.26 -20.48
C GLU A 6 6.76 -6.22 -19.97
N ILE A 7 5.85 -5.75 -19.12
CA ILE A 7 4.72 -6.54 -18.58
C ILE A 7 3.86 -7.08 -19.73
N ILE A 8 3.44 -6.23 -20.66
CA ILE A 8 2.63 -6.62 -21.83
C ILE A 8 3.39 -7.61 -22.70
N GLY A 9 4.68 -7.38 -22.96
CA GLY A 9 5.50 -8.32 -23.72
C GLY A 9 5.62 -9.69 -23.02
N PHE A 10 5.71 -9.71 -21.68
CA PHE A 10 5.70 -10.95 -20.91
C PHE A 10 4.35 -11.66 -20.98
N LEU A 11 3.25 -10.93 -20.85
CA LEU A 11 1.89 -11.46 -20.98
C LEU A 11 1.67 -12.06 -22.38
N ALA A 12 2.03 -11.31 -23.43
CA ALA A 12 1.90 -11.77 -24.81
C ALA A 12 2.64 -13.08 -25.06
N LYS A 13 3.88 -13.21 -24.57
CA LYS A 13 4.63 -14.47 -24.66
C LYS A 13 4.04 -15.60 -23.83
N THR A 14 3.48 -15.28 -22.67
CA THR A 14 2.88 -16.28 -21.76
C THR A 14 1.58 -16.85 -22.35
N MET A 15 0.81 -16.01 -23.03
CA MET A 15 -0.45 -16.37 -23.69
C MET A 15 -0.27 -16.83 -25.14
N GLU A 16 0.97 -16.95 -25.64
CA GLU A 16 1.27 -17.25 -27.05
C GLU A 16 0.55 -16.32 -28.04
N TRP A 17 0.35 -15.08 -27.62
CA TRP A 17 -0.44 -14.12 -28.36
C TRP A 17 0.33 -13.56 -29.56
N SER A 18 -0.28 -13.65 -30.74
CA SER A 18 0.25 -13.11 -31.99
C SER A 18 -0.86 -12.55 -32.85
N PHE A 19 -0.67 -11.36 -33.41
CA PHE A 19 -1.60 -10.72 -34.34
C PHE A 19 -0.82 -9.90 -35.38
N GLU A 20 -1.38 -9.75 -36.59
CA GLU A 20 -0.68 -9.27 -37.81
C GLU A 20 0.11 -7.94 -37.69
N PRO A 21 -0.36 -6.91 -36.96
CA PRO A 21 0.38 -5.65 -36.81
C PRO A 21 1.71 -5.81 -36.07
N VAL A 22 1.88 -6.85 -35.25
CA VAL A 22 2.99 -6.96 -34.30
C VAL A 22 3.93 -8.11 -34.67
N LYS A 23 5.01 -7.75 -35.35
CA LYS A 23 6.07 -8.68 -35.75
C LYS A 23 6.78 -9.29 -34.52
N PRO A 24 7.36 -10.50 -34.62
CA PRO A 24 8.13 -11.13 -33.54
C PRO A 24 9.26 -10.27 -32.97
N ARG A 25 9.85 -9.39 -33.80
CA ARG A 25 10.86 -8.43 -33.37
C ARG A 25 10.30 -7.40 -32.38
N THR A 26 9.05 -6.97 -32.56
CA THR A 26 8.37 -6.03 -31.67
C THR A 26 8.14 -6.65 -30.29
N TRP A 27 7.70 -7.91 -30.22
CA TRP A 27 7.58 -8.64 -28.95
C TRP A 27 8.91 -8.82 -28.22
N ARG A 28 10.00 -9.03 -28.96
CA ARG A 28 11.36 -9.03 -28.39
C ARG A 28 11.73 -7.66 -27.82
N ASN A 29 11.36 -6.57 -28.49
CA ASN A 29 11.61 -5.22 -28.01
C ASN A 29 10.82 -4.94 -26.72
N PHE A 30 9.52 -5.27 -26.69
CA PHE A 30 8.67 -5.16 -25.50
C PHE A 30 9.27 -5.92 -24.31
N THR A 31 9.59 -7.21 -24.47
CA THR A 31 10.19 -8.02 -23.39
C THR A 31 11.60 -7.60 -22.96
N ALA A 32 12.29 -6.80 -23.78
CA ALA A 32 13.59 -6.24 -23.46
C ALA A 32 13.50 -4.80 -22.91
N GLY A 33 12.29 -4.23 -22.78
CA GLY A 33 12.10 -2.85 -22.35
C GLY A 33 12.61 -1.80 -23.34
N LYS A 34 12.76 -2.18 -24.62
CA LYS A 34 13.17 -1.26 -25.68
C LYS A 34 11.99 -0.41 -26.13
N ARG A 35 12.26 0.82 -26.59
CA ARG A 35 11.22 1.69 -27.16
C ARG A 35 10.52 1.00 -28.33
N VAL A 36 9.19 1.11 -28.34
CA VAL A 36 8.29 0.73 -29.42
C VAL A 36 7.54 1.98 -29.83
N SER A 37 7.19 2.12 -31.12
CA SER A 37 6.42 3.27 -31.60
C SER A 37 5.05 3.32 -30.93
N MET A 38 4.51 4.53 -30.76
CA MET A 38 3.20 4.74 -30.13
C MET A 38 2.09 4.05 -30.92
N GLU A 39 2.14 4.12 -32.26
CA GLU A 39 1.21 3.45 -33.16
C GLU A 39 1.15 1.94 -32.90
N THR A 40 2.31 1.27 -32.77
CA THR A 40 2.34 -0.16 -32.48
C THR A 40 1.88 -0.47 -31.05
N ARG A 41 2.13 0.42 -30.09
CA ARG A 41 1.63 0.28 -28.72
C ARG A 41 0.10 0.41 -28.67
N GLN A 42 -0.48 1.34 -29.43
CA GLN A 42 -1.93 1.50 -29.58
C GLN A 42 -2.57 0.28 -30.24
N ALA A 43 -1.97 -0.26 -31.30
CA ALA A 43 -2.44 -1.50 -31.94
C ALA A 43 -2.49 -2.69 -30.94
N VAL A 44 -1.51 -2.78 -30.03
CA VAL A 44 -1.51 -3.77 -28.94
C VAL A 44 -2.62 -3.51 -27.93
N PHE A 45 -2.86 -2.26 -27.53
CA PHE A 45 -3.95 -1.94 -26.60
C PHE A 45 -5.33 -2.20 -27.20
N ARG A 46 -5.54 -1.88 -28.47
CA ARG A 46 -6.79 -2.17 -29.18
C ARG A 46 -7.05 -3.67 -29.25
N GLU A 47 -6.03 -4.47 -29.52
CA GLU A 47 -6.18 -5.92 -29.56
C GLU A 47 -6.46 -6.50 -28.14
N LEU A 48 -5.80 -5.99 -27.08
CA LEU A 48 -6.16 -6.35 -25.69
C LEU A 48 -7.60 -5.97 -25.35
N ALA A 49 -8.05 -4.80 -25.79
CA ALA A 49 -9.41 -4.33 -25.64
C ALA A 49 -10.39 -5.26 -26.36
N GLY A 50 -10.08 -5.67 -27.58
CA GLY A 50 -10.88 -6.62 -28.34
C GLY A 50 -11.04 -7.95 -27.61
N MET A 51 -9.94 -8.49 -27.06
CA MET A 51 -9.99 -9.71 -26.25
C MET A 51 -10.86 -9.55 -25.00
N PHE A 52 -10.76 -8.40 -24.32
CA PHE A 52 -11.53 -8.12 -23.11
C PHE A 52 -13.03 -7.99 -23.42
N VAL A 53 -13.40 -7.25 -24.47
CA VAL A 53 -14.80 -7.08 -24.89
C VAL A 53 -15.39 -8.37 -25.42
N THR A 54 -14.62 -9.21 -26.11
CA THR A 54 -15.07 -10.52 -26.59
C THR A 54 -15.47 -11.47 -25.46
N ALA A 55 -14.87 -11.31 -24.27
CA ALA A 55 -15.26 -12.06 -23.08
C ALA A 55 -16.62 -11.61 -22.49
N ALA A 56 -17.15 -10.46 -22.93
CA ALA A 56 -18.46 -9.91 -22.57
C ALA A 56 -19.27 -9.59 -23.85
N PRO A 57 -19.72 -10.62 -24.59
CA PRO A 57 -20.30 -10.43 -25.92
C PRO A 57 -21.57 -9.59 -25.88
N THR A 58 -21.65 -8.62 -26.79
CA THR A 58 -22.85 -7.81 -27.05
C THR A 58 -23.32 -8.03 -28.50
N ALA A 59 -24.63 -8.06 -28.71
CA ALA A 59 -25.22 -8.23 -30.04
C ALA A 59 -25.27 -6.91 -30.85
N ASP A 60 -25.05 -5.77 -30.20
CA ASP A 60 -25.12 -4.44 -30.81
C ASP A 60 -23.71 -3.96 -31.24
N PRO A 61 -23.48 -3.72 -32.55
CA PRO A 61 -22.19 -3.25 -33.08
C PRO A 61 -21.76 -1.87 -32.56
N GLU A 62 -22.70 -0.93 -32.35
CA GLU A 62 -22.35 0.42 -31.87
C GLU A 62 -21.91 0.37 -30.40
N VAL A 63 -22.59 -0.47 -29.61
CA VAL A 63 -22.19 -0.75 -28.22
C VAL A 63 -20.85 -1.48 -28.17
N HIS A 64 -20.60 -2.41 -29.09
CA HIS A 64 -19.32 -3.12 -29.18
C HIS A 64 -18.14 -2.16 -29.42
N GLU A 65 -18.26 -1.26 -30.39
CA GLU A 65 -17.23 -0.27 -30.70
C GLU A 65 -17.02 0.72 -29.54
N ALA A 66 -18.08 1.15 -28.87
CA ALA A 66 -17.97 2.01 -27.69
C ALA A 66 -17.22 1.30 -26.53
N LEU A 67 -17.53 0.03 -26.27
CA LEU A 67 -16.84 -0.78 -25.26
C LEU A 67 -15.36 -1.01 -25.63
N LEU A 68 -15.07 -1.23 -26.91
CA LEU A 68 -13.71 -1.40 -27.41
C LEU A 68 -12.88 -0.14 -27.18
N ALA A 69 -13.42 1.03 -27.52
CA ALA A 69 -12.76 2.32 -27.32
C ALA A 69 -12.50 2.60 -25.84
N GLU A 70 -13.48 2.32 -24.96
CA GLU A 70 -13.33 2.51 -23.51
C GLU A 70 -12.26 1.55 -22.93
N ALA A 71 -12.26 0.29 -23.35
CA ALA A 71 -11.25 -0.68 -22.94
C ALA A 71 -9.85 -0.33 -23.46
N GLU A 72 -9.72 0.18 -24.70
CA GLU A 72 -8.45 0.68 -25.25
C GLU A 72 -7.93 1.85 -24.41
N HIS A 73 -8.80 2.82 -24.10
CA HIS A 73 -8.47 3.95 -23.24
C HIS A 73 -8.02 3.49 -21.84
N LEU A 74 -8.72 2.51 -21.26
CA LEU A 74 -8.40 1.94 -19.97
C LEU A 74 -6.99 1.32 -19.95
N PHE A 75 -6.65 0.49 -20.94
CA PHE A 75 -5.33 -0.13 -21.03
C PHE A 75 -4.22 0.90 -21.22
N SER A 76 -4.45 1.92 -22.06
CA SER A 76 -3.48 2.99 -22.27
C SER A 76 -3.25 3.80 -20.99
N SER A 77 -4.33 4.24 -20.34
CA SER A 77 -4.30 5.00 -19.09
C SER A 77 -3.54 4.26 -17.98
N ASN A 78 -3.84 2.98 -17.77
CA ASN A 78 -3.16 2.15 -16.78
C ASN A 78 -1.67 1.97 -17.07
N ALA A 79 -1.32 1.80 -18.35
CA ALA A 79 0.07 1.65 -18.76
C ALA A 79 0.87 2.95 -18.57
N ASP A 80 0.28 4.10 -18.86
CA ASP A 80 0.90 5.42 -18.69
C ASP A 80 1.07 5.78 -17.21
N TRP A 81 0.05 5.48 -16.39
CA TRP A 81 0.13 5.59 -14.94
C TRP A 81 1.27 4.74 -14.36
N TRP A 82 1.36 3.46 -14.75
CA TRP A 82 2.42 2.57 -14.29
C TRP A 82 3.81 3.05 -14.74
N ASP A 83 3.96 3.42 -16.01
CA ASP A 83 5.24 3.93 -16.52
C ASP A 83 5.62 5.26 -15.83
N GLY A 84 4.64 6.10 -15.47
CA GLY A 84 4.83 7.29 -14.65
C GLY A 84 5.41 6.96 -13.28
N LEU A 85 4.85 5.97 -12.59
CA LEU A 85 5.37 5.46 -11.31
C LEU A 85 6.79 4.89 -11.46
N VAL A 86 7.06 4.12 -12.52
CA VAL A 86 8.39 3.58 -12.81
C VAL A 86 9.43 4.69 -12.99
N ARG A 87 9.09 5.75 -13.74
CA ARG A 87 9.96 6.92 -13.94
C ARG A 87 10.20 7.66 -12.62
N LEU A 88 9.16 7.87 -11.83
CA LEU A 88 9.24 8.55 -10.54
C LEU A 88 10.14 7.80 -9.55
N VAL A 89 10.04 6.47 -9.50
CA VAL A 89 10.93 5.66 -8.66
C VAL A 89 12.36 5.66 -9.19
N ALA A 90 12.55 5.71 -10.52
CA ALA A 90 13.88 5.74 -11.14
C ALA A 90 14.61 7.08 -10.99
N SER A 91 13.90 8.20 -10.75
CA SER A 91 14.51 9.52 -10.58
C SER A 91 15.16 9.74 -9.21
N ILE A 92 15.14 8.74 -8.33
CA ILE A 92 15.62 8.85 -6.94
C ILE A 92 17.03 8.26 -6.87
N PRO A 93 18.03 9.00 -6.33
CA PRO A 93 19.38 8.50 -6.18
C PRO A 93 19.44 7.21 -5.36
N ALA A 94 20.19 6.21 -5.85
CA ALA A 94 20.23 4.86 -5.27
C ALA A 94 20.98 4.76 -3.93
N ALA A 95 21.58 5.84 -3.42
CA ALA A 95 22.68 5.75 -2.47
C ALA A 95 22.30 5.28 -1.05
N ASP A 96 21.09 5.52 -0.54
CA ASP A 96 20.82 5.21 0.88
C ASP A 96 19.46 4.59 1.25
N SER A 97 18.51 4.46 0.31
CA SER A 97 17.27 3.69 0.54
C SER A 97 16.71 3.03 -0.74
N ALA A 98 17.59 2.45 -1.56
CA ALA A 98 17.28 1.87 -2.86
C ALA A 98 16.10 0.87 -2.92
N ARG A 99 15.71 0.28 -1.79
CA ARG A 99 14.57 -0.66 -1.67
C ARG A 99 13.27 0.00 -1.22
N LEU A 100 13.36 1.09 -0.46
CA LEU A 100 12.25 1.72 0.23
C LEU A 100 11.24 2.34 -0.73
N THR A 101 11.69 3.21 -1.64
CA THR A 101 10.77 3.86 -2.57
C THR A 101 10.09 2.88 -3.52
N PRO A 102 10.80 1.90 -4.12
CA PRO A 102 10.15 0.82 -4.85
C PRO A 102 9.11 0.06 -4.01
N GLN A 103 9.39 -0.18 -2.73
CA GLN A 103 8.46 -0.87 -1.83
C GLN A 103 7.19 -0.05 -1.57
N VAL A 104 7.29 1.25 -1.26
CA VAL A 104 6.11 2.13 -1.11
C VAL A 104 5.30 2.15 -2.40
N ALA A 105 5.98 2.35 -3.54
CA ALA A 105 5.34 2.41 -4.84
C ALA A 105 4.57 1.13 -5.16
N LEU A 106 5.17 -0.03 -4.91
CA LEU A 106 4.54 -1.32 -5.16
C LEU A 106 3.38 -1.60 -4.19
N ARG A 107 3.49 -1.22 -2.92
CA ARG A 107 2.40 -1.38 -1.94
C ARG A 107 1.18 -0.56 -2.30
N LEU A 108 1.39 0.71 -2.63
CA LEU A 108 0.34 1.56 -3.14
C LEU A 108 -0.26 0.89 -4.38
N ALA A 109 0.56 0.62 -5.42
CA ALA A 109 0.09 -0.01 -6.65
C ALA A 109 -0.72 -1.29 -6.43
N THR A 110 -0.31 -2.15 -5.50
CA THR A 110 -1.04 -3.36 -5.10
C THR A 110 -2.46 -3.06 -4.61
N SER A 111 -2.65 -2.03 -3.78
CA SER A 111 -3.97 -1.63 -3.28
C SER A 111 -4.89 -1.14 -4.40
N GLU A 112 -4.39 -0.27 -5.29
CA GLU A 112 -5.16 0.22 -6.44
C GLU A 112 -5.52 -0.90 -7.40
N LEU A 113 -4.56 -1.77 -7.72
CA LEU A 113 -4.78 -2.92 -8.57
C LEU A 113 -5.81 -3.87 -7.96
N ALA A 114 -5.79 -4.07 -6.64
CA ALA A 114 -6.77 -4.89 -5.94
C ALA A 114 -8.19 -4.30 -6.03
N GLN A 115 -8.35 -2.99 -5.84
CA GLN A 115 -9.65 -2.31 -5.99
C GLN A 115 -10.17 -2.38 -7.42
N ARG A 116 -9.32 -2.09 -8.41
CA ARG A 116 -9.67 -2.21 -9.83
C ARG A 116 -10.02 -3.65 -10.21
N PHE A 117 -9.26 -4.63 -9.71
CA PHE A 117 -9.53 -6.03 -9.97
C PHE A 117 -10.83 -6.51 -9.32
N ALA A 118 -11.18 -6.01 -8.13
CA ALA A 118 -12.50 -6.24 -7.54
C ALA A 118 -13.64 -5.72 -8.43
N ALA A 119 -13.47 -4.55 -9.05
CA ALA A 119 -14.44 -4.03 -10.02
C ALA A 119 -14.59 -4.97 -11.24
N VAL A 120 -13.48 -5.49 -11.78
CA VAL A 120 -13.49 -6.49 -12.86
C VAL A 120 -14.26 -7.74 -12.44
N LEU A 121 -13.89 -8.34 -11.31
CA LEU A 121 -14.53 -9.56 -10.80
C LEU A 121 -16.04 -9.36 -10.57
N ALA A 122 -16.44 -8.19 -10.06
CA ALA A 122 -17.84 -7.84 -9.89
C ALA A 122 -18.58 -7.71 -11.23
N LEU A 123 -17.96 -7.12 -12.26
CA LEU A 123 -18.51 -7.01 -13.61
C LEU A 123 -18.70 -8.39 -14.25
N VAL A 124 -17.69 -9.26 -14.18
CA VAL A 124 -17.75 -10.62 -14.76
C VAL A 124 -18.44 -11.64 -13.85
N ARG A 125 -18.95 -11.21 -12.69
CA ARG A 125 -19.62 -12.03 -11.67
C ARG A 125 -18.79 -13.24 -11.22
N GLN A 126 -17.49 -13.04 -11.06
CA GLN A 126 -16.58 -14.07 -10.56
C GLN A 126 -16.19 -13.82 -9.10
N PRO A 127 -16.01 -14.88 -8.28
CA PRO A 127 -15.50 -14.75 -6.93
C PRO A 127 -14.03 -14.34 -6.92
N CYS A 128 -13.57 -13.77 -5.80
CA CYS A 128 -12.13 -13.56 -5.58
C CYS A 128 -11.40 -14.92 -5.55
N PRO A 129 -10.26 -15.05 -6.27
CA PRO A 129 -9.36 -16.19 -6.12
C PRO A 129 -8.88 -16.37 -4.67
N SER A 130 -8.37 -17.57 -4.35
CA SER A 130 -7.83 -17.87 -3.02
C SER A 130 -6.63 -16.96 -2.68
N GLU A 131 -6.35 -16.82 -1.39
CA GLU A 131 -5.15 -16.11 -0.91
C GLU A 131 -3.85 -16.90 -1.12
N GLU A 132 -3.93 -18.11 -1.66
CA GLU A 132 -2.75 -18.92 -1.91
C GLU A 132 -1.89 -18.27 -2.98
N LEU A 133 -0.61 -18.10 -2.64
CA LEU A 133 0.33 -17.51 -3.57
C LEU A 133 0.54 -18.47 -4.74
N PRO A 134 0.41 -18.00 -5.99
CA PRO A 134 0.64 -18.85 -7.14
C PRO A 134 2.11 -19.29 -7.17
N ASP A 135 2.37 -20.50 -7.68
CA ASP A 135 3.69 -21.12 -7.66
C ASP A 135 4.79 -20.22 -8.20
N TRP A 136 4.52 -19.45 -9.26
CA TRP A 136 5.50 -18.55 -9.87
C TRP A 136 5.96 -17.39 -8.98
N LEU A 137 5.23 -17.09 -7.89
CA LEU A 137 5.60 -16.10 -6.88
C LEU A 137 6.37 -16.74 -5.70
N GLN A 138 6.65 -18.05 -5.75
CA GLN A 138 7.54 -18.70 -4.81
C GLN A 138 9.00 -18.51 -5.23
N GLU A 139 9.86 -18.32 -4.23
CA GLU A 139 11.29 -18.31 -4.44
C GLU A 139 11.71 -19.70 -4.95
N ASN A 140 12.54 -19.74 -6.00
CA ASN A 140 13.02 -20.99 -6.61
C ASN A 140 11.96 -21.88 -7.28
N ALA A 141 10.70 -21.46 -7.43
CA ALA A 141 9.61 -22.27 -7.98
C ALA A 141 10.01 -23.07 -9.25
N MET A 142 10.53 -22.37 -10.25
CA MET A 142 10.99 -22.98 -11.50
C MET A 142 12.12 -24.00 -11.28
N ARG A 143 13.03 -23.73 -10.34
CA ARG A 143 14.16 -24.61 -10.03
C ARG A 143 13.67 -25.88 -9.36
N ASP A 144 12.71 -25.75 -8.45
CA ASP A 144 12.12 -26.89 -7.75
C ASP A 144 11.27 -27.73 -8.68
N THR A 145 10.50 -27.12 -9.59
CA THR A 145 9.81 -27.84 -10.68
C THR A 145 10.81 -28.59 -11.57
N LEU A 146 11.93 -27.97 -11.96
CA LEU A 146 12.96 -28.63 -12.76
C LEU A 146 13.64 -29.79 -12.01
N ARG A 147 13.97 -29.61 -10.72
CA ARG A 147 14.55 -30.67 -9.89
C ARG A 147 13.58 -31.84 -9.72
N ALA A 148 12.31 -31.56 -9.47
CA ALA A 148 11.26 -32.57 -9.37
C ALA A 148 11.09 -33.34 -10.69
N LEU A 149 11.08 -32.63 -11.82
CA LEU A 149 11.00 -33.21 -13.16
C LEU A 149 12.18 -34.17 -13.43
N LEU A 150 13.41 -33.75 -13.14
CA LEU A 150 14.61 -34.58 -13.34
C LEU A 150 14.61 -35.80 -12.42
N LYS A 151 14.24 -35.62 -11.15
CA LYS A 151 14.16 -36.70 -10.16
C LYS A 151 13.11 -37.73 -10.55
N GLY A 152 11.91 -37.29 -10.92
CA GLY A 152 10.82 -38.17 -11.36
C GLY A 152 11.16 -38.92 -12.65
N ALA A 153 11.96 -38.32 -13.53
CA ALA A 153 12.44 -38.92 -14.76
C ALA A 153 13.65 -39.87 -14.58
N GLY A 154 14.28 -39.90 -13.41
CA GLY A 154 15.55 -40.60 -13.20
C GLY A 154 16.70 -40.07 -14.07
N VAL A 155 16.63 -38.82 -14.52
CA VAL A 155 17.65 -38.22 -15.40
C VAL A 155 18.76 -37.57 -14.58
N THR A 156 19.99 -38.05 -14.77
CA THR A 156 21.18 -37.47 -14.13
C THR A 156 21.55 -36.13 -14.76
N ARG A 157 22.29 -35.30 -14.02
CA ARG A 157 22.76 -33.99 -14.50
C ARG A 157 23.68 -34.14 -15.71
N GLU A 158 24.52 -35.16 -15.72
CA GLU A 158 25.39 -35.55 -16.83
C GLU A 158 24.57 -35.93 -18.08
N ALA A 159 23.55 -36.79 -17.92
CA ALA A 159 22.71 -37.21 -19.02
C ALA A 159 21.96 -36.02 -19.64
N LEU A 160 21.48 -35.10 -18.81
CA LEU A 160 20.85 -33.86 -19.27
C LEU A 160 21.83 -32.96 -20.01
N ALA A 161 23.06 -32.81 -19.51
CA ALA A 161 24.11 -31.99 -20.13
C ALA A 161 24.46 -32.52 -21.53
N THR A 162 24.68 -33.83 -21.66
CA THR A 162 24.92 -34.49 -22.95
C THR A 162 23.76 -34.27 -23.91
N ALA A 163 22.52 -34.49 -23.47
CA ALA A 163 21.36 -34.37 -24.32
C ALA A 163 21.06 -32.91 -24.75
N CYS A 164 21.33 -31.94 -23.86
CA CYS A 164 21.20 -30.53 -24.17
C CYS A 164 22.42 -29.95 -24.93
N LYS A 165 23.49 -30.73 -25.10
CA LYS A 165 24.78 -30.29 -25.69
C LYS A 165 25.33 -29.06 -24.97
N VAL A 166 25.45 -29.17 -23.64
CA VAL A 166 26.04 -28.15 -22.77
C VAL A 166 26.96 -28.81 -21.75
N GLU A 167 27.81 -28.02 -21.11
CA GLU A 167 28.63 -28.50 -20.00
C GLU A 167 27.77 -28.81 -18.76
N LYS A 168 28.19 -29.78 -17.96
CA LYS A 168 27.52 -30.14 -16.68
C LYS A 168 27.34 -28.91 -15.77
N GLN A 169 28.36 -28.05 -15.69
CA GLN A 169 28.30 -26.81 -14.92
C GLN A 169 27.17 -25.87 -15.35
N ALA A 170 26.76 -25.89 -16.64
CA ALA A 170 25.62 -25.10 -17.09
C ALA A 170 24.29 -25.66 -16.55
N VAL A 171 24.17 -26.99 -16.46
CA VAL A 171 23.01 -27.65 -15.83
C VAL A 171 22.96 -27.35 -14.34
N ASP A 172 24.09 -27.45 -13.64
CA ASP A 172 24.19 -27.10 -12.21
C ASP A 172 23.76 -25.65 -12.00
N LYS A 173 24.25 -24.72 -12.82
CA LYS A 173 23.81 -23.31 -12.81
C LYS A 173 22.31 -23.15 -13.08
N TRP A 174 21.68 -23.92 -13.95
CA TRP A 174 20.23 -23.81 -14.18
C TRP A 174 19.40 -24.25 -12.97
N LEU A 175 19.91 -25.20 -12.19
CA LEU A 175 19.27 -25.68 -10.99
C LEU A 175 19.52 -24.75 -9.79
N ASP A 176 20.58 -23.93 -9.83
CA ASP A 176 20.96 -23.03 -8.74
C ASP A 176 20.69 -21.55 -9.04
N ALA A 177 21.32 -20.97 -10.08
CA ALA A 177 20.99 -19.71 -10.75
C ALA A 177 22.02 -19.46 -11.89
N PRO A 178 21.64 -18.92 -13.07
CA PRO A 178 20.35 -18.37 -13.50
C PRO A 178 19.41 -19.40 -14.19
N LEU A 179 18.13 -19.05 -14.37
CA LEU A 179 17.13 -19.89 -15.06
C LEU A 179 17.56 -20.33 -16.49
N PRO A 180 17.16 -21.53 -16.95
CA PRO A 180 17.53 -22.02 -18.28
C PRO A 180 17.00 -21.13 -19.41
N PRO A 181 17.71 -21.03 -20.56
CA PRO A 181 17.22 -20.30 -21.73
C PRO A 181 15.96 -20.91 -22.34
N ASP A 182 15.09 -20.10 -22.97
CA ASP A 182 13.85 -20.55 -23.64
C ASP A 182 14.09 -21.74 -24.58
N ARG A 183 15.13 -21.63 -25.42
CA ARG A 183 15.52 -22.67 -26.38
C ARG A 183 15.90 -24.01 -25.75
N ARG A 184 16.16 -24.05 -24.45
CA ARG A 184 16.56 -25.26 -23.72
C ARG A 184 15.41 -25.92 -22.97
N ILE A 185 14.31 -25.21 -22.68
CA ILE A 185 13.14 -25.78 -21.97
C ILE A 185 12.61 -27.00 -22.71
N LYS A 186 12.36 -26.87 -24.02
CA LYS A 186 11.87 -27.98 -24.85
C LYS A 186 12.82 -29.18 -24.85
N SER A 187 14.14 -28.94 -24.89
CA SER A 187 15.14 -30.01 -24.80
C SER A 187 15.09 -30.71 -23.44
N ILE A 188 14.97 -29.96 -22.34
CA ILE A 188 14.89 -30.49 -20.98
C ILE A 188 13.65 -31.39 -20.86
N VAL A 189 12.48 -30.93 -21.33
CA VAL A 189 11.24 -31.71 -21.28
C VAL A 189 11.33 -32.96 -22.17
N ASN A 190 11.83 -32.82 -23.39
CA ASN A 190 11.99 -33.94 -24.29
C ASN A 190 12.90 -35.03 -23.75
N VAL A 191 13.89 -34.67 -22.94
CA VAL A 191 14.84 -35.61 -22.33
C VAL A 191 14.27 -36.23 -21.06
N SER A 192 13.56 -35.45 -20.25
CA SER A 192 13.04 -35.89 -18.95
C SER A 192 11.75 -36.70 -19.10
N LEU A 193 10.90 -36.36 -20.07
CA LEU A 193 9.59 -37.00 -20.24
C LEU A 193 9.50 -37.83 -21.52
N LYS A 194 10.60 -38.51 -21.91
CA LYS A 194 10.67 -39.31 -23.16
C LYS A 194 9.57 -40.35 -23.32
N GLN A 195 9.07 -40.88 -22.21
CA GLN A 195 8.02 -41.90 -22.17
C GLN A 195 6.62 -41.32 -22.46
N LEU A 196 6.44 -39.99 -22.33
CA LEU A 196 5.18 -39.34 -22.63
C LEU A 196 5.04 -39.09 -24.15
N PRO A 197 3.78 -39.12 -24.65
CA PRO A 197 3.51 -38.76 -26.03
C PRO A 197 3.98 -37.32 -26.35
N PRO A 198 4.31 -37.01 -27.63
CA PRO A 198 4.77 -35.69 -28.06
C PRO A 198 3.88 -34.52 -27.61
N GLU A 199 2.56 -34.74 -27.56
CA GLU A 199 1.55 -33.74 -27.22
C GLU A 199 1.65 -33.36 -25.73
N ALA A 200 1.68 -34.35 -24.84
CA ALA A 200 1.84 -34.12 -23.40
C ALA A 200 3.20 -33.47 -23.06
N ARG A 201 4.26 -33.82 -23.79
CA ARG A 201 5.56 -33.15 -23.65
C ARG A 201 5.51 -31.69 -24.08
N ARG A 202 4.75 -31.38 -25.13
CA ARG A 202 4.56 -30.01 -25.60
C ARG A 202 3.86 -29.19 -24.53
N GLU A 203 2.77 -29.70 -23.97
CA GLU A 203 2.01 -29.05 -22.89
C GLU A 203 2.90 -28.73 -21.69
N VAL A 204 3.67 -29.70 -21.18
CA VAL A 204 4.61 -29.48 -20.07
C VAL A 204 5.71 -28.47 -20.43
N SER A 205 6.19 -28.49 -21.68
CA SER A 205 7.16 -27.50 -22.15
C SER A 205 6.57 -26.09 -22.17
N ASP A 206 5.32 -25.95 -22.59
CA ASP A 206 4.63 -24.67 -22.65
C ASP A 206 4.35 -24.14 -21.23
N ASP A 207 3.95 -25.00 -20.30
CA ASP A 207 3.78 -24.62 -18.89
C ASP A 207 5.08 -24.22 -18.20
N LEU A 208 6.17 -24.93 -18.46
CA LEU A 208 7.50 -24.55 -17.96
C LEU A 208 7.99 -23.24 -18.57
N LEU A 209 7.68 -22.96 -19.84
CA LEU A 209 7.96 -21.67 -20.48
C LEU A 209 7.17 -20.55 -19.79
N ARG A 210 5.87 -20.74 -19.55
CA ARG A 210 5.01 -19.78 -18.84
C ARG A 210 5.51 -19.53 -17.42
N LEU A 211 5.83 -20.59 -16.67
CA LEU A 211 6.39 -20.51 -15.33
C LEU A 211 7.71 -19.73 -15.32
N ARG A 212 8.63 -20.01 -16.25
CA ARG A 212 9.89 -19.28 -16.39
C ARG A 212 9.67 -17.80 -16.66
N LEU A 213 8.75 -17.45 -17.57
CA LEU A 213 8.48 -16.05 -17.92
C LEU A 213 7.92 -15.28 -16.70
N LYS A 214 6.96 -15.88 -15.98
CA LYS A 214 6.40 -15.30 -14.75
C LYS A 214 7.46 -15.18 -13.64
N ALA A 215 8.27 -16.22 -13.43
CA ALA A 215 9.37 -16.21 -12.47
C ALA A 215 10.41 -15.12 -12.78
N LYS A 216 10.72 -14.86 -14.05
CA LYS A 216 11.65 -13.79 -14.45
C LYS A 216 11.12 -12.39 -14.09
N LEU A 217 9.80 -12.18 -14.17
CA LEU A 217 9.17 -10.93 -13.74
C LEU A 217 9.22 -10.80 -12.21
N ALA A 218 8.93 -11.89 -11.49
CA ALA A 218 9.02 -11.94 -10.04
C ALA A 218 10.46 -11.70 -9.55
N GLU A 219 11.47 -12.34 -10.14
CA GLU A 219 12.90 -12.13 -9.81
C GLU A 219 13.31 -10.65 -9.98
N ARG A 220 12.80 -9.95 -11.00
CA ARG A 220 13.08 -8.52 -11.21
C ARG A 220 12.45 -7.61 -10.16
N LEU A 221 11.27 -7.97 -9.65
CA LEU A 221 10.61 -7.26 -8.55
C LEU A 221 11.30 -7.58 -7.22
N ALA A 222 11.56 -8.86 -6.95
CA ALA A 222 12.27 -9.34 -5.77
C ALA A 222 13.69 -8.76 -5.67
N ALA A 223 14.39 -8.53 -6.79
CA ALA A 223 15.68 -7.84 -6.79
C ALA A 223 15.59 -6.38 -6.28
N ARG A 224 14.40 -5.77 -6.27
CA ARG A 224 14.18 -4.40 -5.79
C ARG A 224 13.70 -4.33 -4.35
N ILE A 225 12.87 -5.27 -3.91
CA ILE A 225 12.19 -5.20 -2.59
C ILE A 225 12.43 -6.43 -1.69
N GLY A 226 13.04 -7.49 -2.23
CA GLY A 226 13.19 -8.79 -1.58
C GLY A 226 11.99 -9.73 -1.82
N TRP A 227 12.25 -11.03 -1.74
CA TRP A 227 11.22 -12.07 -1.83
C TRP A 227 10.17 -12.03 -0.72
N PRO A 228 10.52 -11.82 0.56
CA PRO A 228 9.52 -11.76 1.64
C PRO A 228 8.47 -10.68 1.37
N GLU A 229 8.92 -9.50 0.97
CA GLU A 229 8.04 -8.38 0.66
C GLU A 229 7.19 -8.64 -0.58
N LEU A 230 7.77 -9.19 -1.66
CA LEU A 230 7.02 -9.53 -2.87
C LEU A 230 5.90 -10.55 -2.59
N LYS A 231 6.16 -11.54 -1.74
CA LYS A 231 5.14 -12.52 -1.31
C LYS A 231 4.04 -11.84 -0.52
N GLU A 232 4.37 -10.88 0.36
CA GLU A 232 3.37 -10.14 1.10
C GLU A 232 2.50 -9.24 0.21
N LEU A 233 3.09 -8.58 -0.79
CA LEU A 233 2.33 -7.85 -1.81
C LEU A 233 1.32 -8.75 -2.54
N GLY A 234 1.73 -9.99 -2.87
CA GLY A 234 0.84 -10.96 -3.51
C GLY A 234 -0.33 -11.37 -2.62
N ARG A 235 -0.09 -11.64 -1.33
CA ARG A 235 -1.16 -11.97 -0.38
C ARG A 235 -2.09 -10.78 -0.14
N ALA A 236 -1.51 -9.60 0.05
CA ALA A 236 -2.27 -8.36 0.25
C ALA A 236 -3.17 -8.05 -0.95
N PHE A 237 -2.70 -8.26 -2.19
CA PHE A 237 -3.53 -8.11 -3.38
C PHE A 237 -4.84 -8.92 -3.29
N PHE A 238 -4.76 -10.21 -2.95
CA PHE A 238 -5.95 -11.07 -2.84
C PHE A 238 -6.82 -10.71 -1.63
N ARG A 239 -6.23 -10.42 -0.47
CA ARG A 239 -6.98 -9.97 0.72
C ARG A 239 -7.76 -8.69 0.45
N LEU A 240 -7.10 -7.67 -0.07
CA LEU A 240 -7.71 -6.38 -0.38
C LEU A 240 -8.79 -6.50 -1.46
N THR A 241 -8.55 -7.32 -2.50
CA THR A 241 -9.56 -7.60 -3.54
C THR A 241 -10.82 -8.21 -2.92
N ARG A 242 -10.66 -9.20 -2.04
CA ARG A 242 -11.78 -9.86 -1.37
C ARG A 242 -12.55 -8.88 -0.48
N SER A 243 -11.84 -8.09 0.33
CA SER A 243 -12.44 -7.06 1.17
C SER A 243 -13.21 -6.02 0.35
N ALA A 244 -12.67 -5.62 -0.81
CA ALA A 244 -13.31 -4.69 -1.73
C ALA A 244 -14.59 -5.28 -2.34
N LEU A 245 -14.58 -6.56 -2.75
CA LEU A 245 -15.79 -7.25 -3.24
C LEU A 245 -16.86 -7.36 -2.15
N ALA A 246 -16.50 -7.78 -0.94
CA ALA A 246 -17.45 -7.89 0.17
C ALA A 246 -18.05 -6.53 0.55
N ALA A 247 -17.24 -5.47 0.52
CA ALA A 247 -17.71 -4.11 0.77
C ALA A 247 -18.64 -3.58 -0.33
N LEU A 248 -18.39 -3.99 -1.59
CA LEU A 248 -19.23 -3.66 -2.75
C LEU A 248 -20.61 -4.33 -2.67
N GLU A 249 -20.71 -5.56 -2.17
CA GLU A 249 -22.00 -6.26 -1.97
C GLU A 249 -22.94 -5.51 -1.02
N GLN A 250 -22.38 -4.70 -0.13
CA GLN A 250 -23.13 -3.85 0.80
C GLN A 250 -23.48 -2.48 0.21
N VAL A 251 -23.21 -2.23 -1.06
CA VAL A 251 -23.62 -0.99 -1.74
C VAL A 251 -24.93 -1.24 -2.47
N SER A 252 -25.95 -0.44 -2.15
CA SER A 252 -27.21 -0.44 -2.89
C SER A 252 -27.08 0.31 -4.21
N PHE A 253 -27.45 -0.34 -5.30
CA PHE A 253 -27.55 0.26 -6.62
C PHE A 253 -29.02 0.43 -7.02
N ALA A 254 -29.34 1.52 -7.73
CA ALA A 254 -30.70 1.77 -8.20
C ALA A 254 -31.13 0.80 -9.32
N SER A 255 -30.18 0.39 -10.17
CA SER A 255 -30.38 -0.61 -11.22
C SER A 255 -29.07 -1.34 -11.55
N ASP A 256 -29.17 -2.41 -12.33
CA ASP A 256 -28.00 -3.14 -12.85
C ASP A 256 -27.18 -2.29 -13.83
N GLU A 257 -27.81 -1.41 -14.63
CA GLU A 257 -27.08 -0.49 -15.50
C GLU A 257 -26.27 0.55 -14.71
N GLU A 258 -26.85 1.08 -13.63
CA GLU A 258 -26.15 2.02 -12.75
C GLU A 258 -24.97 1.35 -12.05
N ARG A 259 -25.17 0.10 -11.60
CA ARG A 259 -24.09 -0.71 -11.04
C ARG A 259 -22.97 -0.90 -12.05
N ALA A 260 -23.27 -1.33 -13.27
CA ALA A 260 -22.26 -1.54 -14.30
C ALA A 260 -21.50 -0.24 -14.61
N ARG A 261 -22.20 0.89 -14.73
CA ARG A 261 -21.59 2.21 -14.98
C ARG A 261 -20.61 2.61 -13.87
N GLN A 262 -21.03 2.50 -12.60
CA GLN A 262 -20.16 2.82 -11.46
C GLN A 262 -18.96 1.87 -11.36
N LEU A 263 -19.11 0.60 -11.71
CA LEU A 263 -18.00 -0.36 -11.73
C LEU A 263 -16.99 -0.07 -12.84
N VAL A 264 -17.44 0.33 -14.03
CA VAL A 264 -16.57 0.78 -15.12
C VAL A 264 -15.83 2.07 -14.73
N GLU A 265 -16.54 3.02 -14.11
CA GLU A 265 -15.91 4.24 -13.57
C GLU A 265 -14.86 3.91 -12.50
N TRP A 266 -15.16 2.95 -11.61
CA TRP A 266 -14.20 2.46 -10.62
C TRP A 266 -12.99 1.79 -11.25
N LEU A 267 -13.18 0.98 -12.30
CA LEU A 267 -12.09 0.35 -13.03
C LEU A 267 -11.16 1.40 -13.67
N ARG A 268 -11.73 2.53 -14.15
CA ARG A 268 -11.02 3.63 -14.81
C ARG A 268 -10.28 4.54 -13.83
N MET A 269 -10.96 4.98 -12.77
CA MET A 269 -10.45 5.98 -11.83
C MET A 269 -9.82 5.37 -10.57
N GLY A 270 -10.07 4.08 -10.31
CA GLY A 270 -9.62 3.37 -9.13
C GLY A 270 -9.99 4.08 -7.83
N SER A 271 -9.02 4.35 -6.97
CA SER A 271 -9.25 4.94 -5.64
C SER A 271 -9.93 6.31 -5.65
N ASP A 272 -9.94 7.03 -6.78
CA ASP A 272 -10.59 8.34 -6.89
C ASP A 272 -12.07 8.26 -7.31
N ALA A 273 -12.57 7.08 -7.68
CA ALA A 273 -13.96 6.92 -8.09
C ALA A 273 -14.93 7.19 -6.91
N PRO A 274 -16.12 7.78 -7.15
CA PRO A 274 -17.11 8.02 -6.08
C PRO A 274 -17.51 6.75 -5.31
N ILE A 275 -17.62 5.63 -6.02
CA ILE A 275 -17.91 4.32 -5.42
C ILE A 275 -16.74 3.80 -4.56
N ALA A 276 -15.50 4.08 -4.95
CA ALA A 276 -14.31 3.71 -4.18
C ALA A 276 -14.33 4.39 -2.80
N GLN A 277 -14.68 5.67 -2.74
CA GLN A 277 -14.77 6.43 -1.48
C GLN A 277 -15.79 5.83 -0.49
N LYS A 278 -16.85 5.18 -0.99
CA LYS A 278 -17.83 4.45 -0.16
C LYS A 278 -17.31 3.11 0.34
N ILE A 279 -16.43 2.47 -0.42
CA ILE A 279 -15.93 1.12 -0.19
C ILE A 279 -14.67 1.11 0.69
N GLN A 280 -13.75 2.06 0.48
CA GLN A 280 -12.45 2.12 1.13
C GLN A 280 -12.51 2.07 2.68
N PRO A 281 -13.43 2.77 3.37
CA PRO A 281 -13.53 2.66 4.83
C PRO A 281 -13.87 1.23 5.28
N ARG A 282 -14.71 0.52 4.53
CA ARG A 282 -15.09 -0.87 4.82
C ARG A 282 -13.95 -1.84 4.52
N VAL A 283 -13.23 -1.63 3.42
CA VAL A 283 -12.02 -2.41 3.10
C VAL A 283 -10.99 -2.29 4.21
N ALA A 284 -10.77 -1.06 4.69
CA ALA A 284 -9.84 -0.80 5.76
C ALA A 284 -10.27 -1.38 7.10
N ALA A 285 -11.57 -1.31 7.44
CA ALA A 285 -12.10 -1.92 8.66
C ALA A 285 -12.02 -3.45 8.65
N ALA A 286 -12.08 -4.08 7.47
CA ALA A 286 -11.95 -5.53 7.30
C ALA A 286 -10.48 -6.01 7.31
N GLU A 287 -9.52 -5.11 7.06
CA GLU A 287 -8.11 -5.45 7.01
C GLU A 287 -7.50 -5.51 8.42
N ARG A 288 -6.87 -6.64 8.74
CA ARG A 288 -6.28 -6.91 10.06
C ARG A 288 -4.92 -6.23 10.21
N ASP A 289 -4.19 -6.12 9.11
CA ASP A 289 -2.94 -5.37 9.11
C ASP A 289 -3.24 -3.87 9.06
N ARG A 290 -3.02 -3.19 10.18
CA ARG A 290 -3.22 -1.73 10.33
C ARG A 290 -2.56 -0.94 9.22
N TYR A 291 -1.43 -1.41 8.69
CA TYR A 291 -0.75 -0.75 7.60
C TYR A 291 -1.52 -0.84 6.28
N TRP A 292 -1.94 -2.05 5.91
CA TRP A 292 -2.75 -2.25 4.70
C TRP A 292 -4.12 -1.58 4.81
N ALA A 293 -4.70 -1.55 6.01
CA ALA A 293 -5.92 -0.79 6.29
C ALA A 293 -5.76 0.69 5.95
N GLN A 294 -4.64 1.31 6.37
CA GLN A 294 -4.36 2.70 6.00
C GLN A 294 -4.13 2.88 4.50
N VAL A 295 -3.33 2.01 3.87
CA VAL A 295 -3.05 2.07 2.43
C VAL A 295 -4.34 1.95 1.61
N ALA A 296 -5.29 1.14 2.06
CA ALA A 296 -6.58 0.97 1.41
C ALA A 296 -7.46 2.23 1.44
N GLN A 297 -7.24 3.16 2.39
CA GLN A 297 -8.01 4.41 2.52
C GLN A 297 -7.46 5.58 1.68
N LEU A 298 -6.31 5.43 1.03
CA LEU A 298 -5.65 6.55 0.38
C LEU A 298 -6.21 6.81 -1.02
N SER A 299 -6.48 8.09 -1.31
CA SER A 299 -6.72 8.61 -2.68
C SER A 299 -5.42 8.77 -3.46
N SER A 300 -5.51 8.96 -4.79
CA SER A 300 -4.33 9.15 -5.64
C SER A 300 -3.49 10.39 -5.27
N GLU A 301 -4.11 11.44 -4.72
CA GLU A 301 -3.38 12.62 -4.22
C GLU A 301 -2.55 12.27 -2.98
N ALA A 302 -3.13 11.50 -2.05
CA ALA A 302 -2.43 11.03 -0.85
C ALA A 302 -1.32 10.04 -1.21
N TRP A 303 -1.50 9.24 -2.26
CA TRP A 303 -0.46 8.40 -2.84
C TRP A 303 0.73 9.20 -3.34
N PHE A 304 0.49 10.23 -4.15
CA PHE A 304 1.56 11.05 -4.70
C PHE A 304 2.38 11.71 -3.59
N LYS A 305 1.70 12.24 -2.56
CA LYS A 305 2.36 12.79 -1.36
C LYS A 305 3.24 11.73 -0.67
N ARG A 306 2.73 10.50 -0.46
CA ARG A 306 3.51 9.39 0.11
C ARG A 306 4.69 8.95 -0.75
N LEU A 307 4.57 9.02 -2.07
CA LEU A 307 5.69 8.73 -2.97
C LEU A 307 6.77 9.80 -2.87
N MET A 308 6.40 11.09 -2.95
CA MET A 308 7.31 12.22 -2.79
C MET A 308 8.05 12.18 -1.45
N LEU A 309 7.36 11.78 -0.39
CA LEU A 309 7.91 11.45 0.93
C LEU A 309 8.99 10.37 0.87
N ALA A 310 8.65 9.22 0.30
CA ALA A 310 9.56 8.10 0.14
C ALA A 310 10.79 8.45 -0.71
N GLN A 311 10.70 9.47 -1.57
CA GLN A 311 11.86 10.01 -2.30
C GLN A 311 12.80 10.86 -1.43
N ARG A 312 12.25 11.60 -0.45
CA ARG A 312 13.02 12.51 0.42
C ARG A 312 13.68 11.77 1.59
N LEU A 313 13.09 10.65 1.99
CA LEU A 313 13.54 9.85 3.11
C LEU A 313 14.98 9.30 2.98
N PRO A 314 15.45 8.76 1.83
CA PRO A 314 16.85 8.37 1.69
C PRO A 314 17.82 9.48 2.11
N THR A 315 17.62 10.70 1.59
CA THR A 315 18.46 11.86 1.90
C THR A 315 18.42 12.22 3.38
N ALA A 316 17.24 12.12 4.03
CA ALA A 316 17.11 12.35 5.47
C ALA A 316 17.86 11.27 6.27
N LEU A 317 17.78 10.01 5.86
CA LEU A 317 18.50 8.89 6.50
C LEU A 317 20.01 8.97 6.28
N SER A 318 20.49 9.39 5.10
CA SER A 318 21.91 9.64 4.83
C SER A 318 22.46 10.70 5.77
N ARG A 319 21.75 11.83 5.89
CA ARG A 319 22.14 12.92 6.80
C ARG A 319 22.17 12.46 8.25
N LEU A 320 21.18 11.68 8.66
CA LEU A 320 21.16 11.04 9.97
C LEU A 320 22.39 10.15 10.19
N ARG A 321 22.72 9.29 9.22
CA ARG A 321 23.93 8.44 9.28
C ARG A 321 25.20 9.28 9.36
N GLU A 322 25.31 10.36 8.59
CA GLU A 322 26.44 11.29 8.65
C GLU A 322 26.56 11.96 10.02
N ILE A 323 25.45 12.39 10.61
CA ILE A 323 25.43 12.98 11.97
C ILE A 323 25.86 11.93 13.01
N ILE A 324 25.32 10.71 12.93
CA ILE A 324 25.66 9.60 13.84
C ILE A 324 27.15 9.25 13.74
N ASN A 325 27.66 9.15 12.52
CA ASN A 325 29.06 8.77 12.25
C ASN A 325 30.04 9.89 12.61
N SER A 326 29.67 11.16 12.38
CA SER A 326 30.53 12.32 12.68
C SER A 326 30.59 12.65 14.17
N LYS A 327 29.56 12.33 14.94
CA LYS A 327 29.49 12.63 16.39
C LYS A 327 30.00 11.52 17.32
N GLN A 328 30.59 10.43 16.80
CA GLN A 328 31.01 9.25 17.59
C GLN A 328 29.92 8.76 18.56
N VAL A 329 28.66 8.65 18.13
CA VAL A 329 27.59 8.10 18.97
C VAL A 329 27.88 6.60 19.19
N ARG A 330 28.53 6.27 20.30
CA ARG A 330 29.13 4.94 20.55
C ARG A 330 28.11 3.81 20.68
N HIS A 331 26.81 4.10 20.72
CA HIS A 331 25.74 3.14 21.03
C HIS A 331 24.63 3.06 19.98
N TYR A 332 24.85 3.56 18.77
CA TYR A 332 23.84 3.51 17.72
C TYR A 332 23.59 2.08 17.20
N ASN A 333 22.37 1.56 17.42
CA ASN A 333 21.96 0.25 16.93
C ASN A 333 21.40 0.36 15.49
N PRO A 334 22.00 -0.33 14.49
CA PRO A 334 21.47 -0.38 13.12
C PRO A 334 20.00 -0.83 13.01
N ALA A 335 19.51 -1.60 13.99
CA ALA A 335 18.11 -2.01 14.06
C ALA A 335 17.14 -0.83 14.25
N HIS A 336 17.59 0.30 14.81
CA HIS A 336 16.78 1.51 14.94
C HIS A 336 16.55 2.17 13.58
N LEU A 337 17.54 2.21 12.68
CA LEU A 337 17.37 2.68 11.30
C LEU A 337 16.32 1.84 10.56
N GLU A 338 16.38 0.51 10.68
CA GLU A 338 15.39 -0.40 10.07
C GLU A 338 14.01 -0.29 10.72
N LEU A 339 13.93 -0.03 12.02
CA LEU A 339 12.68 0.25 12.72
C LEU A 339 12.08 1.59 12.25
N MET A 340 12.90 2.63 12.15
CA MET A 340 12.48 3.95 11.67
C MET A 340 12.04 3.91 10.21
N GLU A 341 12.76 3.20 9.33
CA GLU A 341 12.30 2.89 7.98
C GLU A 341 10.93 2.18 8.03
N ARG A 342 10.77 1.13 8.85
CA ARG A 342 9.48 0.42 9.00
C ARG A 342 8.36 1.31 9.51
N ILE A 343 8.62 2.24 10.42
CA ILE A 343 7.58 3.09 10.98
C ILE A 343 7.19 4.21 10.00
N LEU A 344 8.16 4.80 9.30
CA LEU A 344 7.90 5.78 8.24
C LEU A 344 7.17 5.17 7.06
N MET A 345 7.39 3.88 6.84
CA MET A 345 6.58 3.09 5.92
C MET A 345 5.16 2.90 6.42
N ARG A 346 4.89 2.95 7.74
CA ARG A 346 3.62 2.57 8.40
C ARG A 346 2.74 3.72 8.88
N ALA A 347 3.26 4.94 8.98
CA ALA A 347 2.56 6.06 9.61
C ALA A 347 2.05 7.09 8.58
N PRO A 348 0.86 7.68 8.79
CA PRO A 348 0.30 8.74 7.95
C PRO A 348 0.92 10.10 8.29
N LEU A 349 2.24 10.23 8.17
CA LEU A 349 2.94 11.41 8.67
C LEU A 349 2.96 12.59 7.69
N ALA A 350 2.84 13.80 8.25
CA ALA A 350 3.26 15.02 7.57
C ALA A 350 4.78 14.99 7.29
N PRO A 351 5.22 15.21 6.03
CA PRO A 351 6.61 15.10 5.59
C PRO A 351 7.65 15.88 6.37
N GLU A 352 7.28 17.05 6.84
CA GLU A 352 8.19 17.97 7.50
C GLU A 352 8.41 17.53 8.95
N ALA A 353 7.37 17.06 9.62
CA ALA A 353 7.39 16.66 11.02
C ALA A 353 8.35 15.48 11.27
N VAL A 354 8.43 14.55 10.32
CA VAL A 354 9.37 13.43 10.35
C VAL A 354 10.80 13.89 10.18
N VAL A 355 11.07 14.72 9.18
CA VAL A 355 12.44 15.18 8.90
C VAL A 355 12.96 16.04 10.04
N ASP A 356 12.09 16.84 10.67
CA ASP A 356 12.40 17.63 11.85
C ASP A 356 12.71 16.72 13.06
N PHE A 357 11.86 15.73 13.35
CA PHE A 357 12.08 14.72 14.40
C PHE A 357 13.41 13.96 14.21
N LEU A 358 13.70 13.57 12.96
CA LEU A 358 14.85 12.76 12.58
C LEU A 358 16.17 13.53 12.56
N SER A 359 16.16 14.80 12.18
CA SER A 359 17.39 15.57 11.96
C SER A 359 18.06 16.05 13.24
N GLY A 360 17.41 15.91 14.40
CA GLY A 360 17.95 16.40 15.67
C GLY A 360 18.33 17.89 15.60
N SER A 361 17.68 18.65 14.70
CA SER A 361 17.94 20.08 14.48
C SER A 361 17.32 20.91 15.60
N TYR A 362 17.63 20.58 16.85
CA TYR A 362 17.15 21.27 18.02
C TYR A 362 18.33 21.87 18.80
N PRO A 363 18.29 23.16 19.13
CA PRO A 363 19.37 23.78 19.88
C PRO A 363 19.43 23.19 21.30
N GLY A 364 20.49 22.46 21.62
CA GLY A 364 20.88 22.14 23.01
C GLY A 364 20.57 20.73 23.55
N SER A 365 20.07 19.79 22.74
CA SER A 365 19.89 18.40 23.21
C SER A 365 21.17 17.55 23.06
N ASP A 366 21.39 16.67 24.04
CA ASP A 366 22.48 15.71 24.04
C ASP A 366 22.13 14.56 23.07
N PRO A 367 22.98 14.23 22.08
CA PRO A 367 22.67 13.21 21.06
C PRO A 367 22.35 11.81 21.61
N ASP A 368 22.70 11.49 22.86
CA ASP A 368 22.41 10.19 23.49
C ASP A 368 20.94 10.06 23.96
N ASP A 369 20.18 11.16 24.09
CA ASP A 369 18.79 11.19 24.57
C ASP A 369 17.75 11.52 23.48
N GLY A 370 18.15 11.51 22.20
CA GLY A 370 17.37 12.03 21.05
C GLY A 370 15.84 11.74 21.01
N PRO A 371 15.35 10.50 21.21
CA PRO A 371 13.91 10.22 21.22
C PRO A 371 13.19 10.74 22.47
N ARG A 372 13.89 10.82 23.61
CA ARG A 372 13.38 11.34 24.88
C ARG A 372 13.30 12.86 24.83
N ASP A 373 14.33 13.52 24.34
CA ASP A 373 14.37 14.98 24.21
C ASP A 373 13.39 15.47 23.13
N ALA A 374 13.23 14.72 22.04
CA ALA A 374 12.17 14.99 21.06
C ALA A 374 10.78 14.87 21.71
N TYR A 375 10.53 13.83 22.51
CA TYR A 375 9.27 13.69 23.25
C TYR A 375 9.06 14.79 24.29
N GLU A 376 10.03 15.08 25.16
CA GLU A 376 9.93 16.14 26.18
C GLU A 376 9.74 17.51 25.50
N PHE A 377 10.36 17.75 24.34
CA PHE A 377 10.13 18.92 23.50
C PHE A 377 8.71 18.96 22.91
N TYR A 378 8.19 17.86 22.36
CA TYR A 378 6.83 17.81 21.79
C TYR A 378 5.73 17.86 22.86
N VAL A 379 5.98 17.32 24.06
CA VAL A 379 5.10 17.43 25.22
C VAL A 379 5.16 18.83 25.83
N GLN A 380 6.32 19.46 25.98
CA GLN A 380 6.41 20.87 26.40
C GLN A 380 5.74 21.81 25.40
N ARG A 381 5.94 21.55 24.09
CA ARG A 381 5.26 22.30 23.04
C ARG A 381 3.76 22.04 23.00
N PHE A 382 3.25 20.93 23.55
CA PHE A 382 1.83 20.68 23.63
C PHE A 382 1.15 21.73 24.52
N ASP A 383 1.70 22.03 25.68
CA ASP A 383 1.21 23.11 26.55
C ASP A 383 1.32 24.48 25.88
N ASP A 384 2.36 24.72 25.08
CA ASP A 384 2.50 25.96 24.30
C ASP A 384 1.50 26.03 23.13
N ILE A 385 1.19 24.90 22.50
CA ILE A 385 0.20 24.80 21.42
C ILE A 385 -1.22 24.99 21.96
N LEU A 386 -1.51 24.51 23.17
CA LEU A 386 -2.78 24.78 23.85
C LEU A 386 -2.94 26.26 24.21
N LYS A 387 -1.83 26.99 24.39
CA LYS A 387 -1.80 28.44 24.60
C LYS A 387 -1.79 29.24 23.29
N GLU A 388 -1.76 28.58 22.13
CA GLU A 388 -1.72 29.25 20.83
C GLU A 388 -3.06 29.97 20.57
N PRO A 389 -3.05 31.30 20.37
CA PRO A 389 -4.29 32.08 20.18
C PRO A 389 -4.99 31.74 18.86
N ASP A 390 -4.24 31.31 17.83
CA ASP A 390 -4.80 30.83 16.58
C ASP A 390 -5.07 29.32 16.65
N ARG A 391 -6.36 28.98 16.79
CA ARG A 391 -6.84 27.59 16.87
C ARG A 391 -6.53 26.76 15.61
N VAL A 392 -6.42 27.38 14.43
CA VAL A 392 -6.08 26.67 13.18
C VAL A 392 -4.61 26.26 13.20
N VAL A 393 -3.74 27.15 13.68
CA VAL A 393 -2.33 26.87 13.88
C VAL A 393 -2.15 25.81 14.97
N ALA A 394 -2.92 25.89 16.06
CA ALA A 394 -2.90 24.92 17.14
C ALA A 394 -3.26 23.51 16.65
N VAL A 395 -4.41 23.37 15.97
CA VAL A 395 -4.86 22.07 15.41
C VAL A 395 -3.82 21.50 14.44
N ARG A 396 -3.26 22.30 13.52
CA ARG A 396 -2.23 21.82 12.58
C ARG A 396 -0.95 21.37 13.28
N ARG A 397 -0.56 22.02 14.38
CA ARG A 397 0.62 21.63 15.16
C ARG A 397 0.34 20.36 15.98
N LEU A 398 -0.87 20.20 16.50
CA LEU A 398 -1.31 18.99 17.21
C LEU A 398 -1.43 17.78 16.28
N GLU A 399 -1.95 17.95 15.07
CA GLU A 399 -1.98 16.93 14.01
C GLU A 399 -0.57 16.34 13.81
N ARG A 400 0.43 17.22 13.66
CA ARG A 400 1.83 16.80 13.48
C ARG A 400 2.39 16.02 14.66
N ILE A 401 2.08 16.43 15.89
CA ILE A 401 2.57 15.77 17.10
C ILE A 401 1.94 14.39 17.26
N ILE A 402 0.66 14.25 16.95
CA ILE A 402 -0.06 12.97 17.12
C ILE A 402 0.28 11.98 16.04
N ASP A 403 0.54 12.44 14.81
CA ASP A 403 1.06 11.57 13.78
C ASP A 403 2.45 11.01 14.18
N LEU A 404 3.25 11.77 14.94
CA LEU A 404 4.60 11.42 15.42
C LEU A 404 4.64 10.59 16.72
N LEU A 405 3.56 10.52 17.49
CA LEU A 405 3.57 9.84 18.79
C LEU A 405 3.55 8.30 18.73
N PRO A 406 2.83 7.64 17.80
CA PRO A 406 2.95 6.20 17.58
C PRO A 406 4.39 5.77 17.28
N LEU A 407 5.12 6.63 16.56
CA LEU A 407 6.57 6.52 16.30
C LEU A 407 7.38 6.48 17.58
N CYS A 408 7.09 7.38 18.52
CA CYS A 408 7.79 7.48 19.80
C CYS A 408 7.56 6.23 20.67
N ILE A 409 6.34 5.70 20.70
CA ILE A 409 5.97 4.50 21.48
C ILE A 409 6.57 3.22 20.88
N GLU A 410 6.61 3.09 19.55
CA GLU A 410 7.21 1.92 18.90
C GLU A 410 8.74 1.90 19.03
N VAL A 411 9.39 3.07 19.02
CA VAL A 411 10.85 3.18 19.22
C VAL A 411 11.24 2.95 20.69
N ARG A 412 10.39 3.33 21.64
CA ARG A 412 10.60 3.07 23.07
C ARG A 412 9.28 2.69 23.74
N PRO A 413 9.02 1.39 23.96
CA PRO A 413 7.80 0.96 24.64
C PRO A 413 7.90 1.24 26.14
N ASP A 414 7.69 2.50 26.52
CA ASP A 414 7.53 2.94 27.91
C ASP A 414 6.03 3.16 28.18
N THR A 415 5.55 2.60 29.29
CA THR A 415 4.14 2.62 29.70
C THR A 415 3.66 4.03 30.03
N ARG A 416 4.55 4.94 30.47
CA ARG A 416 4.22 6.36 30.66
C ARG A 416 3.97 7.06 29.32
N LEU A 417 4.76 6.75 28.30
CA LEU A 417 4.62 7.30 26.94
C LEU A 417 3.28 6.90 26.31
N ARG A 418 2.81 5.68 26.61
CA ARG A 418 1.51 5.20 26.14
C ARG A 418 0.35 5.96 26.77
N GLY A 419 0.35 6.19 28.09
CA GLY A 419 -0.71 6.94 28.78
C GLY A 419 -0.77 8.43 28.41
N ASP A 420 0.37 9.06 28.11
CA ASP A 420 0.41 10.44 27.63
C ASP A 420 -0.04 10.56 26.16
N PHE A 421 0.30 9.59 25.31
CA PHE A 421 -0.21 9.50 23.94
C PHE A 421 -1.74 9.40 23.88
N GLU A 422 -2.33 8.55 24.72
CA GLU A 422 -3.78 8.35 24.77
C GLU A 422 -4.51 9.64 25.17
N ARG A 423 -3.91 10.43 26.08
CA ARG A 423 -4.38 11.76 26.46
C ARG A 423 -4.24 12.77 25.31
N LEU A 424 -3.11 12.75 24.59
CA LEU A 424 -2.83 13.65 23.46
C LEU A 424 -3.74 13.38 22.27
N ALA A 425 -3.89 12.12 21.86
CA ALA A 425 -4.77 11.68 20.78
C ALA A 425 -6.22 12.12 21.06
N CYS A 426 -6.72 11.86 22.28
CA CYS A 426 -8.03 12.31 22.70
C CYS A 426 -8.22 13.82 22.55
N ARG A 427 -7.30 14.64 23.08
CA ARG A 427 -7.41 16.10 23.06
C ARG A 427 -7.41 16.67 21.64
N TYR A 428 -6.61 16.12 20.73
CA TYR A 428 -6.65 16.50 19.31
C TYR A 428 -7.94 16.13 18.61
N HIS A 429 -8.45 14.92 18.81
CA HIS A 429 -9.73 14.55 18.21
C HIS A 429 -10.84 15.46 18.71
N CYS A 430 -10.79 15.89 19.98
CA CYS A 430 -11.72 16.88 20.54
C CYS A 430 -11.57 18.26 19.89
N LEU A 431 -10.34 18.76 19.72
CA LEU A 431 -10.06 20.04 19.07
C LEU A 431 -10.44 20.04 17.57
N ARG A 432 -10.25 18.90 16.90
CA ARG A 432 -10.69 18.69 15.52
C ARG A 432 -12.21 18.71 15.40
N VAL A 433 -12.92 18.06 16.33
CA VAL A 433 -14.39 18.07 16.39
C VAL A 433 -14.92 19.47 16.72
N LEU A 434 -14.33 20.16 17.71
CA LEU A 434 -14.60 21.57 18.03
C LEU A 434 -14.54 22.44 16.77
N ARG A 435 -13.43 22.36 16.03
CA ARG A 435 -13.24 23.14 14.80
C ARG A 435 -14.31 22.84 13.75
N LEU A 436 -14.64 21.57 13.54
CA LEU A 436 -15.68 21.17 12.59
C LEU A 436 -17.06 21.72 12.99
N LEU A 437 -17.33 21.79 14.29
CA LEU A 437 -18.58 22.33 14.84
C LEU A 437 -18.62 23.86 14.84
N GLU A 438 -17.51 24.53 15.10
CA GLU A 438 -17.38 25.99 14.98
C GLU A 438 -17.59 26.43 13.53
N GLN A 439 -17.00 25.72 12.55
CA GLN A 439 -17.24 25.95 11.12
C GLN A 439 -18.71 25.72 10.72
N TYR A 440 -19.39 24.79 11.39
CA TYR A 440 -20.81 24.54 11.21
C TYR A 440 -21.68 25.66 11.81
N GLN A 441 -21.31 26.22 12.97
CA GLN A 441 -22.00 27.37 13.58
C GLN A 441 -21.83 28.67 12.78
N ASP A 442 -20.69 28.84 12.10
CA ASP A 442 -20.36 30.05 11.35
C ASP A 442 -20.95 30.12 9.92
N THR A 443 -21.77 29.16 9.47
CA THR A 443 -22.12 29.08 8.04
C THR A 443 -23.62 29.01 7.69
N GLN A 444 -24.11 30.08 7.02
CA GLN A 444 -25.14 30.00 5.96
C GLN A 444 -24.53 29.42 4.65
N ARG A 445 -23.74 28.35 4.69
CA ARG A 445 -23.07 27.80 3.48
C ARG A 445 -23.62 26.44 3.04
N PRO A 446 -23.75 26.20 1.73
CA PRO A 446 -23.97 24.86 1.19
C PRO A 446 -22.73 23.99 1.47
N GLY A 447 -22.91 22.88 2.18
CA GLY A 447 -21.83 21.96 2.60
C GLY A 447 -21.87 21.54 4.08
N ALA A 448 -22.70 22.21 4.90
CA ALA A 448 -22.88 21.89 6.31
C ALA A 448 -23.33 20.42 6.57
N SER A 449 -24.02 19.80 5.61
CA SER A 449 -24.44 18.40 5.70
C SER A 449 -23.30 17.37 5.67
N ILE A 450 -22.12 17.73 5.16
CA ILE A 450 -20.95 16.84 5.08
C ILE A 450 -20.12 16.89 6.37
N LEU A 451 -20.16 18.02 7.09
CA LEU A 451 -19.36 18.23 8.30
C LEU A 451 -19.85 17.39 9.48
N LEU A 452 -21.15 17.15 9.61
CA LEU A 452 -21.73 16.37 10.71
C LEU A 452 -21.33 14.87 10.64
N PRO A 453 -21.41 14.18 9.49
CA PRO A 453 -20.85 12.84 9.33
C PRO A 453 -19.34 12.76 9.60
N THR A 454 -18.56 13.75 9.14
CA THR A 454 -17.11 13.80 9.40
C THR A 454 -16.80 13.98 10.88
N ALA A 455 -17.55 14.83 11.59
CA ALA A 455 -17.42 15.01 13.03
C ALA A 455 -17.79 13.74 13.79
N ARG A 456 -18.88 13.05 13.40
CA ARG A 456 -19.27 11.75 13.98
C ARG A 456 -18.18 10.69 13.80
N SER A 457 -17.64 10.54 12.59
CA SER A 457 -16.56 9.61 12.31
C SER A 457 -15.29 9.91 13.13
N ALA A 458 -14.95 11.18 13.33
CA ALA A 458 -13.81 11.56 14.16
C ALA A 458 -14.02 11.24 15.66
N VAL A 459 -15.25 11.37 16.18
CA VAL A 459 -15.60 10.98 17.56
C VAL A 459 -15.58 9.46 17.73
N GLU A 460 -16.12 8.71 16.77
CA GLU A 460 -16.09 7.24 16.78
C GLU A 460 -14.66 6.69 16.80
N GLN A 461 -13.77 7.25 15.97
CA GLN A 461 -12.35 6.88 15.96
C GLN A 461 -11.69 7.15 17.32
N ALA A 462 -11.94 8.32 17.93
CA ALA A 462 -11.40 8.67 19.23
C ALA A 462 -11.89 7.74 20.35
N LEU A 463 -13.16 7.33 20.31
CA LEU A 463 -13.74 6.38 21.26
C LEU A 463 -13.15 4.97 21.12
N GLN A 464 -12.83 4.55 19.90
CA GLN A 464 -12.17 3.28 19.64
C GLN A 464 -10.74 3.29 20.18
N GLU A 465 -9.99 4.37 19.95
CA GLU A 465 -8.63 4.55 20.46
C GLU A 465 -8.59 4.59 22.01
N LEU A 466 -9.53 5.28 22.65
CA LEU A 466 -9.65 5.30 24.12
C LEU A 466 -10.10 3.97 24.74
N SER A 467 -10.87 3.17 24.00
CA SER A 467 -11.26 1.83 24.47
C SER A 467 -10.07 0.87 24.48
N LEU A 468 -9.19 1.00 23.48
CA LEU A 468 -7.91 0.28 23.45
C LEU A 468 -6.99 0.77 24.58
N ALA A 469 -6.93 2.07 24.82
CA ALA A 469 -6.20 2.69 25.92
C ALA A 469 -6.60 2.15 27.31
N LEU A 470 -7.90 2.14 27.61
CA LEU A 470 -8.42 1.63 28.88
C LEU A 470 -8.12 0.15 29.09
N SER A 471 -8.14 -0.65 28.01
CA SER A 471 -7.80 -2.08 28.12
C SER A 471 -6.31 -2.30 28.41
N ALA A 472 -5.42 -1.46 27.85
CA ALA A 472 -4.00 -1.46 28.18
C ALA A 472 -3.72 -0.96 29.61
N LEU A 473 -4.34 0.14 30.03
CA LEU A 473 -4.17 0.71 31.38
C LEU A 473 -4.72 -0.20 32.49
N ASN A 474 -5.75 -1.00 32.21
CA ASN A 474 -6.25 -2.02 33.14
C ASN A 474 -5.21 -3.11 33.45
N ALA A 475 -4.23 -3.33 32.58
CA ALA A 475 -3.14 -4.29 32.80
C ALA A 475 -1.99 -3.69 33.62
N GLU A 476 -1.85 -2.36 33.69
CA GLU A 476 -0.63 -1.67 34.15
C GLU A 476 -0.78 -0.92 35.48
N GLN A 477 -1.90 -1.07 36.21
CA GLN A 477 -2.14 -0.51 37.57
C GLN A 477 -1.90 1.02 37.76
N SER A 478 -1.97 1.85 36.71
CA SER A 478 -1.92 3.32 36.85
C SER A 478 -3.30 3.92 37.13
N GLN A 479 -3.58 4.30 38.37
CA GLN A 479 -4.89 4.79 38.80
C GLN A 479 -5.23 6.19 38.26
N ASN A 480 -4.27 7.12 38.27
CA ASN A 480 -4.49 8.50 37.81
C ASN A 480 -4.73 8.59 36.29
N SER A 481 -3.94 7.86 35.49
CA SER A 481 -4.14 7.81 34.04
C SER A 481 -5.48 7.17 33.68
N ARG A 482 -5.95 6.21 34.47
CA ARG A 482 -7.25 5.54 34.26
C ARG A 482 -8.42 6.49 34.50
N GLU A 483 -8.37 7.32 35.53
CA GLU A 483 -9.42 8.31 35.82
C GLU A 483 -9.53 9.39 34.73
N ASP A 484 -8.39 9.86 34.22
CA ASP A 484 -8.35 10.85 33.14
C ASP A 484 -8.92 10.26 31.83
N VAL A 485 -8.53 9.04 31.47
CA VAL A 485 -9.03 8.35 30.26
C VAL A 485 -10.51 7.99 30.39
N GLN A 486 -10.99 7.63 31.59
CA GLN A 486 -12.42 7.41 31.85
C GLN A 486 -13.24 8.71 31.73
N ARG A 487 -12.74 9.83 32.26
CA ARG A 487 -13.36 11.16 32.09
C ARG A 487 -13.43 11.55 30.62
N ALA A 488 -12.32 11.43 29.90
CA ALA A 488 -12.25 11.70 28.46
C ALA A 488 -13.27 10.86 27.65
N ARG A 489 -13.37 9.57 27.95
CA ARG A 489 -14.36 8.67 27.32
C ARG A 489 -15.79 9.08 27.63
N ALA A 490 -16.11 9.41 28.89
CA ALA A 490 -17.45 9.84 29.27
C ALA A 490 -17.89 11.11 28.50
N THR A 491 -16.99 12.08 28.36
CA THR A 491 -17.29 13.31 27.63
C THR A 491 -17.42 13.07 26.12
N LEU A 492 -16.63 12.17 25.53
CA LEU A 492 -16.77 11.80 24.12
C LEU A 492 -18.05 11.01 23.81
N VAL A 493 -18.52 10.16 24.74
CA VAL A 493 -19.83 9.50 24.62
C VAL A 493 -20.96 10.54 24.67
N ALA A 494 -20.88 11.50 25.59
CA ALA A 494 -21.85 12.60 25.65
C ALA A 494 -21.80 13.47 24.37
N LEU A 495 -20.61 13.70 23.82
CA LEU A 495 -20.42 14.41 22.56
C LEU A 495 -21.02 13.66 21.38
N GLN A 496 -20.82 12.34 21.29
CA GLN A 496 -21.42 11.48 20.28
C GLN A 496 -22.95 11.55 20.33
N GLN A 497 -23.54 11.43 21.53
CA GLN A 497 -24.98 11.53 21.73
C GLN A 497 -25.54 12.89 21.31
N ALA A 498 -24.85 13.99 21.65
CA ALA A 498 -25.24 15.33 21.21
C ALA A 498 -25.19 15.46 19.68
N LEU A 499 -24.16 14.92 19.03
CA LEU A 499 -24.04 14.91 17.57
C LEU A 499 -25.10 14.04 16.88
N GLU A 500 -25.49 12.92 17.49
CA GLU A 500 -26.57 12.04 17.01
C GLU A 500 -27.93 12.73 17.09
N GLN A 501 -28.18 13.46 18.17
CA GLN A 501 -29.40 14.24 18.40
C GLN A 501 -29.45 15.56 17.62
N GLY A 502 -28.36 15.95 16.96
CA GLY A 502 -28.26 17.22 16.24
C GLY A 502 -28.14 18.45 17.14
N ASP A 503 -27.86 18.27 18.44
CA ASP A 503 -27.65 19.34 19.41
C ASP A 503 -26.21 19.87 19.32
N THR A 504 -25.99 20.72 18.32
CA THR A 504 -24.67 21.28 18.01
C THR A 504 -24.17 22.26 19.06
N GLN A 505 -25.06 22.92 19.81
CA GLN A 505 -24.67 23.81 20.91
C GLN A 505 -24.11 23.02 22.09
N THR A 506 -24.79 21.94 22.48
CA THR A 506 -24.26 21.03 23.50
C THR A 506 -22.99 20.34 23.04
N ALA A 507 -22.90 19.95 21.76
CA ALA A 507 -21.69 19.36 21.20
C ALA A 507 -20.49 20.32 21.26
N VAL A 508 -20.67 21.60 20.89
CA VAL A 508 -19.60 22.63 20.99
C VAL A 508 -19.18 22.85 22.44
N ARG A 509 -20.14 22.94 23.37
CA ARG A 509 -19.84 23.10 24.79
C ARG A 509 -19.05 21.92 25.35
N LEU A 510 -19.48 20.69 25.07
CA LEU A 510 -18.82 19.46 25.53
C LEU A 510 -17.42 19.32 24.94
N ALA A 511 -17.27 19.61 23.65
CA ALA A 511 -15.96 19.58 23.02
C ALA A 511 -15.05 20.68 23.59
N GLY A 512 -15.61 21.83 24.00
CA GLY A 512 -14.92 22.92 24.71
C GLY A 512 -14.44 22.54 26.11
N THR A 513 -15.21 21.73 26.85
CA THR A 513 -14.81 21.24 28.18
C THR A 513 -13.60 20.29 28.13
N LEU A 514 -13.39 19.58 27.01
CA LEU A 514 -12.21 18.75 26.80
C LEU A 514 -10.95 19.57 26.45
N SER A 515 -11.11 20.85 26.10
CA SER A 515 -10.04 21.78 25.72
C SER A 515 -9.46 22.56 26.91
N LEU A 516 -10.21 22.75 28.00
CA LEU A 516 -9.90 23.75 29.05
C LEU A 516 -9.60 23.21 30.45
N ASP A 517 -9.56 21.90 30.68
CA ASP A 517 -9.11 21.35 31.97
C ASP A 517 -7.57 21.32 32.05
N THR A 518 -7.00 22.51 32.20
CA THR A 518 -5.81 22.78 33.00
C THR A 518 -6.27 23.52 34.26
N GLN A 519 -7.02 22.84 35.14
CA GLN A 519 -6.86 23.18 36.54
C GLN A 519 -5.53 22.59 36.96
N GLU A 520 -4.59 23.46 37.32
CA GLU A 520 -3.33 23.12 37.96
C GLU A 520 -3.55 21.98 38.97
N PRO A 521 -2.61 21.03 39.11
CA PRO A 521 -2.66 20.11 40.22
C PRO A 521 -2.74 20.96 41.49
N ARG A 522 -3.86 20.88 42.21
CA ARG A 522 -4.02 21.52 43.51
C ARG A 522 -2.81 21.09 44.34
N SER A 523 -1.93 22.04 44.61
CA SER A 523 -0.92 21.94 45.64
C SER A 523 -1.63 21.50 46.90
N THR A 524 -1.38 20.25 47.27
CA THR A 524 -1.84 19.70 48.55
C THR A 524 -1.01 20.39 49.64
N PRO A 525 -1.62 20.88 50.73
CA PRO A 525 -0.87 21.44 51.85
C PRO A 525 0.00 20.40 52.56
#